data_AF-A0A2N2CNN4-F1
#
_entry.id   AF-A0A2N2CNN4-F1
#
_cell.length_a   1.000
_cell.length_b   1.000
_cell.length_c   1.000
_cell.angle_alpha   90.00
_cell.angle_beta   90.00
_cell.angle_gamma   90.00
#
_symmetry.space_group_name_H-M   'P 1'
#
loop_
_entity.id
_entity.type
_entity.pdbx_description
1 polymer ?
#
loop_
_entity_poly.entity_id
_entity_poly.type
_entity_poly.pdbx_seq_one_letter_code
_entity_poly.pdbx_strand_id
1 'polypeptide(L)'
;MELSGSSKRYVPVEKTEDGLITERLMALSARWIRFGYRRLKVMLEREDIHINHKRTYRLYREAGLSLRNAARRKDTKSVECRTEQYPHSTTAGRWILSSIVPATAETYAY
;
A
#
# COMPACT_ATOMS: atom_id res chain seq x y z
N MET A 1 22.65 52.54 -18.09
CA MET A 1 22.75 51.28 -18.86
C MET A 1 21.46 50.51 -18.64
N GLU A 2 20.56 50.52 -19.63
CA GLU A 2 19.28 49.82 -19.56
C GLU A 2 19.50 48.33 -19.85
N LEU A 3 19.31 47.47 -18.84
CA LEU A 3 19.37 46.02 -19.02
C LEU A 3 18.05 45.55 -19.64
N SER A 4 18.06 45.31 -20.95
CA SER A 4 16.98 44.61 -21.66
C SER A 4 16.86 43.16 -21.15
N GLY A 5 16.03 42.95 -20.14
CA GLY A 5 15.69 41.63 -19.60
C GLY A 5 14.71 40.87 -20.50
N SER A 6 15.18 40.34 -21.63
CA SER A 6 14.38 39.43 -22.47
C SER A 6 14.34 38.03 -21.84
N SER A 7 13.62 37.90 -20.73
CA SER A 7 13.34 36.60 -20.11
C SER A 7 12.03 36.05 -20.66
N LYS A 8 12.09 35.07 -21.55
CA LYS A 8 10.89 34.36 -22.02
C LYS A 8 10.41 33.42 -20.92
N ARG A 9 9.29 33.76 -20.28
CA ARG A 9 8.60 32.85 -19.35
C ARG A 9 7.75 31.86 -20.13
N TYR A 10 7.73 30.61 -19.67
CA TYR A 10 6.83 29.61 -20.22
C TYR A 10 5.38 30.02 -19.95
N VAL A 11 4.57 30.08 -21.00
CA VAL A 11 3.10 30.24 -20.91
C VAL A 11 2.48 28.86 -21.15
N PRO A 12 1.74 28.29 -20.18
CA PRO A 12 1.01 27.06 -20.39
C PRO A 12 0.00 27.25 -21.52
N VAL A 13 0.08 26.40 -22.54
CA VAL A 13 -0.93 26.35 -23.61
C VAL A 13 -1.96 25.32 -23.22
N GLU A 14 -3.21 25.72 -23.08
CA GLU A 14 -4.32 24.79 -22.90
C GLU A 14 -4.52 24.01 -24.20
N LYS A 15 -4.30 22.71 -24.15
CA LYS A 15 -4.52 21.82 -25.31
C LYS A 15 -5.91 21.24 -25.20
N THR A 16 -6.79 21.61 -26.12
CA THR A 16 -8.14 21.03 -26.24
C THR A 16 -8.12 19.50 -26.30
N GLU A 17 -7.05 18.92 -26.85
CA GLU A 17 -6.79 17.48 -26.88
C GLU A 17 -6.77 16.83 -25.48
N ASP A 18 -6.24 17.55 -24.47
CA ASP A 18 -6.11 17.02 -23.12
C ASP A 18 -7.49 16.73 -22.49
N GLY A 19 -8.52 17.53 -22.84
CA GLY A 19 -9.89 17.30 -22.42
C GLY A 19 -10.50 16.02 -22.99
N LEU A 20 -10.28 15.74 -24.29
CA LEU A 20 -10.76 14.50 -24.91
C LEU A 20 -10.09 13.26 -24.29
N ILE A 21 -8.80 13.37 -23.96
CA ILE A 21 -8.04 12.29 -23.34
C ILE A 21 -8.51 12.05 -21.89
N THR A 22 -8.81 13.11 -21.12
CA THR A 22 -9.31 12.97 -19.74
C THR A 22 -10.69 12.34 -19.70
N GLU A 23 -11.61 12.76 -20.57
CA GLU A 23 -12.92 12.11 -20.73
C GLU A 23 -12.78 10.63 -21.06
N ARG A 24 -11.85 10.29 -21.95
CA ARG A 24 -11.64 8.90 -22.32
C ARG A 24 -11.03 8.06 -21.21
N LEU A 25 -10.07 8.62 -20.47
CA LEU A 25 -9.52 8.01 -19.27
C LEU A 25 -10.62 7.76 -18.22
N MET A 26 -11.52 8.73 -18.02
CA MET A 26 -12.66 8.60 -17.11
C MET A 26 -13.58 7.45 -17.54
N ALA A 27 -13.95 7.37 -18.82
CA ALA A 27 -14.78 6.28 -19.34
C ALA A 27 -14.15 4.89 -19.16
N LEU A 28 -12.84 4.76 -19.44
CA LEU A 28 -12.13 3.49 -19.26
C LEU A 28 -12.02 3.08 -17.78
N SER A 29 -11.78 4.05 -16.90
CA SER A 29 -11.68 3.80 -15.46
C SER A 29 -13.02 3.42 -14.83
N ALA A 30 -14.13 4.02 -15.29
CA ALA A 30 -15.47 3.66 -14.87
C ALA A 30 -15.81 2.21 -15.23
N ARG A 31 -15.35 1.74 -16.40
CA ARG A 31 -15.48 0.35 -16.79
C ARG A 31 -14.63 -0.56 -15.90
N TRP A 32 -13.37 -0.19 -15.65
CA TRP A 32 -12.37 -1.03 -14.99
C TRP A 32 -11.78 -0.38 -13.73
N ILE A 33 -12.49 -0.52 -12.61
CA ILE A 33 -12.19 0.13 -11.32
C ILE A 33 -10.77 -0.13 -10.80
N ARG A 34 -10.12 -1.25 -11.11
CA ARG A 34 -8.77 -1.57 -10.58
C ARG A 34 -7.61 -1.04 -11.42
N PHE A 35 -7.88 -0.40 -12.56
CA PHE A 35 -6.84 -0.09 -13.52
C PHE A 35 -6.19 1.26 -13.21
N GLY A 36 -4.87 1.25 -13.01
CA GLY A 36 -4.07 2.47 -12.91
C GLY A 36 -3.60 2.98 -14.28
N TYR A 37 -2.98 4.17 -14.27
CA TYR A 37 -2.52 4.87 -15.49
C TYR A 37 -1.63 4.01 -16.42
N ARG A 38 -0.84 3.06 -15.90
CA ARG A 38 -0.01 2.15 -16.72
C ARG A 38 -0.85 1.23 -17.59
N ARG A 39 -1.96 0.69 -17.06
CA ARG A 39 -2.88 -0.17 -17.83
C ARG A 39 -3.77 0.66 -18.75
N LEU A 40 -4.21 1.84 -18.30
CA LEU A 40 -4.98 2.77 -19.13
C LEU A 40 -4.18 3.27 -20.34
N LYS A 41 -2.86 3.48 -20.21
CA LYS A 41 -1.98 3.80 -21.35
C LYS A 41 -2.05 2.75 -22.46
N VAL A 42 -2.01 1.47 -22.10
CA VAL A 42 -2.12 0.36 -23.07
C VAL A 42 -3.49 0.32 -23.74
N MET A 43 -4.55 0.71 -23.04
CA MET A 43 -5.89 0.81 -23.65
C MET A 43 -5.98 1.97 -24.62
N LEU A 44 -5.40 3.12 -24.27
CA LEU A 44 -5.31 4.27 -25.18
C LEU A 44 -4.52 3.90 -26.44
N GLU A 45 -3.43 3.16 -26.31
CA GLU A 45 -2.66 2.65 -27.45
C GLU A 45 -3.48 1.71 -28.35
N ARG A 46 -4.40 0.92 -27.78
CA ARG A 46 -5.33 0.08 -28.57
C ARG A 46 -6.40 0.89 -29.30
N GLU A 47 -6.72 2.07 -28.81
CA GLU A 47 -7.61 3.03 -29.45
C GLU A 47 -6.84 3.98 -30.39
N ASP A 48 -5.58 3.66 -30.72
CA ASP A 48 -4.64 4.42 -31.56
C ASP A 48 -4.17 5.77 -30.96
N ILE A 49 -4.51 6.03 -29.70
CA ILE A 49 -4.12 7.25 -29.00
C ILE A 49 -2.71 7.07 -28.40
N HIS A 50 -1.70 7.47 -29.17
CA HIS A 50 -0.29 7.34 -28.80
C HIS A 50 0.18 8.49 -27.90
N ILE A 51 0.12 8.29 -26.59
CA ILE A 51 0.53 9.29 -25.58
C ILE A 51 1.66 8.78 -24.69
N ASN A 52 2.62 9.66 -24.39
CA ASN A 52 3.66 9.37 -23.42
C ASN A 52 3.04 9.07 -22.03
N HIS A 53 3.46 7.96 -21.41
CA HIS A 53 3.01 7.56 -20.08
C HIS A 53 3.09 8.66 -19.01
N LYS A 54 4.03 9.62 -19.15
CA LYS A 54 4.13 10.79 -18.27
C LYS A 54 2.93 11.73 -18.41
N ARG A 55 2.47 11.98 -19.64
CA ARG A 55 1.29 12.83 -19.92
C ARG A 55 0.02 12.15 -19.44
N THR A 56 -0.14 10.85 -19.69
CA THR A 56 -1.27 10.06 -19.15
C THR A 56 -1.29 10.09 -17.62
N TYR A 57 -0.14 9.96 -16.96
CA TYR A 57 -0.06 10.05 -15.50
C TYR A 57 -0.50 11.43 -14.97
N ARG A 58 -0.08 12.52 -15.63
CA ARG A 58 -0.50 13.87 -15.25
C ARG A 58 -2.00 14.05 -15.35
N LEU A 59 -2.59 13.73 -16.51
CA LEU A 59 -4.03 13.83 -16.73
C LEU A 59 -4.82 12.95 -15.77
N TYR A 60 -4.33 11.73 -15.50
CA TYR A 60 -4.92 10.82 -14.52
C TYR A 60 -4.92 11.39 -13.09
N ARG A 61 -3.84 12.08 -12.70
CA ARG A 61 -3.73 12.74 -11.39
C ARG A 61 -4.61 13.98 -11.29
N GLU A 62 -4.61 14.81 -12.33
CA GLU A 62 -5.41 16.03 -12.43
C GLU A 62 -6.92 15.70 -12.40
N ALA A 63 -7.33 14.63 -13.08
CA ALA A 63 -8.73 14.17 -13.08
C ALA A 63 -9.12 13.33 -11.83
N GLY A 64 -8.22 13.15 -10.86
CA GLY A 64 -8.56 12.50 -9.58
C GLY A 64 -8.84 10.99 -9.65
N LEU A 65 -8.46 10.32 -10.74
CA LEU A 65 -8.71 8.88 -10.96
C LEU A 65 -7.86 7.96 -10.07
N SER A 66 -7.00 8.53 -9.23
CA SER A 66 -6.15 7.74 -8.33
C SER A 66 -7.03 6.85 -7.47
N LEU A 67 -6.87 5.53 -7.63
CA LEU A 67 -7.45 4.53 -6.75
C LEU A 67 -7.16 4.97 -5.32
N ARG A 68 -8.20 5.42 -4.63
CA ARG A 68 -8.11 5.73 -3.21
C ARG A 68 -7.89 4.37 -2.58
N ASN A 69 -6.65 4.10 -2.17
CA ASN A 69 -6.37 2.98 -1.28
C ASN A 69 -7.28 3.22 -0.08
N ALA A 70 -8.45 2.58 -0.05
CA ALA A 70 -9.28 2.54 1.14
C ALA A 70 -8.32 2.08 2.22
N ALA A 71 -7.99 2.97 3.15
CA ALA A 71 -6.92 2.77 4.10
C ALA A 71 -7.05 1.35 4.61
N ARG A 72 -6.04 0.52 4.34
CA ARG A 72 -5.99 -0.86 4.83
C ARG A 72 -6.34 -0.73 6.30
N ARG A 73 -7.52 -1.23 6.70
CA ARG A 73 -7.90 -1.22 8.12
C ARG A 73 -6.70 -1.83 8.80
N LYS A 74 -6.06 -1.06 9.69
CA LYS A 74 -5.07 -1.63 10.58
C LYS A 74 -5.89 -2.63 11.38
N ASP A 75 -5.88 -3.88 10.94
CA ASP A 75 -6.24 -4.98 11.79
C ASP A 75 -5.13 -5.00 12.84
N THR A 76 -5.24 -4.14 13.86
CA THR A 76 -4.72 -4.39 15.20
C THR A 76 -5.52 -5.56 15.75
N LYS A 77 -5.41 -6.72 15.11
CA LYS A 77 -5.29 -7.94 15.86
C LYS A 77 -3.82 -7.98 16.19
N SER A 78 -3.51 -7.60 17.42
CA SER A 78 -2.39 -8.21 18.11
C SER A 78 -2.46 -9.68 17.78
N VAL A 79 -1.64 -10.12 16.82
CA VAL A 79 -1.05 -11.43 16.96
C VAL A 79 -0.22 -11.21 18.21
N GLU A 80 -0.85 -11.48 19.35
CA GLU A 80 -0.13 -12.07 20.44
C GLU A 80 0.61 -13.20 19.74
N CYS A 81 1.84 -12.91 19.32
CA CYS A 81 2.84 -13.92 19.13
C CYS A 81 2.80 -14.58 20.48
N ARG A 82 2.03 -15.67 20.56
CA ARG A 82 2.09 -16.64 21.63
C ARG A 82 3.57 -16.92 21.69
N THR A 83 4.24 -16.22 22.59
CA THR A 83 5.64 -16.45 22.84
C THR A 83 5.57 -17.90 23.29
N GLU A 84 6.01 -18.82 22.43
CA GLU A 84 6.22 -20.18 22.87
C GLU A 84 7.35 -20.07 23.88
N GLN A 85 6.96 -19.76 25.12
CA GLN A 85 7.79 -19.92 26.29
C GLN A 85 7.97 -21.43 26.39
N TYR A 86 9.00 -21.93 25.72
CA TYR A 86 9.54 -23.23 26.07
C TYR A 86 10.07 -23.10 27.51
N PRO A 87 9.48 -23.79 28.50
CA PRO A 87 10.15 -23.94 29.77
C PRO A 87 11.38 -24.80 29.48
N HIS A 88 12.53 -24.25 29.77
CA HIS A 88 13.83 -24.91 29.82
C HIS A 88 13.70 -26.23 30.60
N SER A 89 13.52 -27.35 29.91
CA SER A 89 13.71 -28.69 30.46
C SER A 89 15.21 -28.94 30.55
N THR A 90 15.76 -28.52 31.68
CA THR A 90 16.91 -29.06 32.42
C THR A 90 17.98 -29.81 31.62
N THR A 91 19.16 -29.19 31.52
CA THR A 91 20.37 -29.73 32.16
C THR A 91 21.37 -28.61 32.46
N ALA A 92 21.81 -28.59 33.72
CA ALA A 92 22.82 -27.73 34.35
C ALA A 92 22.47 -26.24 34.57
N GLY A 93 21.76 -26.00 35.68
CA GLY A 93 22.09 -24.86 36.54
C GLY A 93 21.09 -23.70 36.56
N ARG A 94 19.98 -23.86 37.29
CA ARG A 94 19.51 -22.79 38.20
C ARG A 94 18.51 -23.31 39.22
N TRP A 95 18.84 -23.11 40.48
CA TRP A 95 18.00 -23.33 41.64
C TRP A 95 16.83 -22.35 41.63
N ILE A 96 15.60 -22.85 41.57
CA ILE A 96 14.43 -22.13 42.07
C ILE A 96 13.76 -23.02 43.12
N LEU A 97 14.09 -22.68 44.36
CA LEU A 97 13.50 -23.17 45.59
C LEU A 97 12.08 -22.61 45.69
N SER A 98 11.08 -23.49 45.71
CA SER A 98 9.82 -23.26 46.43
C SER A 98 9.22 -24.65 46.72
N SER A 99 9.67 -25.31 47.78
CA SER A 99 9.05 -25.32 49.12
C SER A 99 7.77 -26.16 49.23
N ILE A 100 7.89 -27.18 50.08
CA ILE A 100 6.85 -27.85 50.87
C ILE A 100 5.87 -28.77 50.12
N VAL A 101 6.06 -30.08 50.37
CA VAL A 101 5.03 -31.13 50.28
C VAL A 101 4.13 -31.01 51.51
N PRO A 102 2.82 -31.29 51.39
CA PRO A 102 2.22 -32.15 52.41
C PRO A 102 1.35 -33.27 51.84
N ALA A 103 1.64 -34.47 52.36
CA ALA A 103 0.72 -35.45 52.91
C ALA A 103 -0.65 -35.63 52.22
N THR A 104 -0.80 -36.71 51.46
CA THR A 104 -1.79 -37.79 51.67
C THR A 104 -1.81 -38.70 50.44
N ALA A 105 -1.25 -39.89 50.56
CA ALA A 105 -1.72 -41.11 49.88
C ALA A 105 -0.84 -42.27 50.33
N GLU A 106 -1.17 -42.79 51.51
CA GLU A 106 -0.86 -44.14 51.90
C GLU A 106 -1.51 -45.10 50.88
N THR A 107 -0.77 -45.52 49.85
CA THR A 107 -1.13 -46.73 49.12
C THR A 107 -0.64 -47.94 49.90
N TYR A 108 -1.48 -48.33 50.86
CA TYR A 108 -1.72 -49.73 51.15
C TYR A 108 -2.04 -50.47 49.85
N ALA A 109 -1.27 -51.49 49.52
CA ALA A 109 -1.77 -52.72 48.90
C ALA A 109 -0.67 -53.78 49.03
N TYR A 110 -0.91 -54.71 49.96
CA TYR A 110 -0.37 -56.07 50.14
C TYR A 110 0.88 -56.49 49.37
#